data_AF-A0A2T6N6A4-F1
#
_entry.id   AF-A0A2T6N6A4-F1
#
_cell.length_a   1.000
_cell.length_b   1.000
_cell.length_c   1.000
_cell.angle_alpha   90.00
_cell.angle_beta   90.00
_cell.angle_gamma   90.00
#
_symmetry.space_group_name_H-M   'P 1'
#
loop_
_entity.id
_entity.type
_entity.pdbx_description
1 polymer ?
#
loop_
_entity_poly.entity_id
_entity_poly.type
_entity_poly.pdbx_seq_one_letter_code
_entity_poly.pdbx_strand_id
1 'polypeptide(L)'
;MKITRRGFVKGAGAATAIGMVGTPYIALGASKKVVVVGGGTGGATAAKYLRMADPTIEVTLIEANKHYYTCYMSNEVLGGNRSIDSIKFGYAGLGKHGVTVVHDVVTEIDAKGQTVKTAGGKSFAYDRCIVAPGIDFKWEGIEGYDAKVAENIPHAWKAGSQTVTLRKQLEAMKDGGTVVIAPPGNPFRCPPGPYERASQIAHYLKSKKPKSKIIILDPKPKFSKMGLFTQGWKALYGYETDNSMIEWRGSAQGSNDNAVVKVDAGSMSVTTGFDDTVKADVLNVIPNQKAGKIAFAAGLTNDSGWCPINLHTFESTIHKNIHVIGDASIAKGMPKSGYAANSEAKVCAASVAALLNGQEPGTPAYVNTCYSIVGKDWGISVAAVYQLAEDGSKITKVSGGLTPTDASPEMRAREVKYAHSWFTNITNDIFM
;
A
#
# COMPACT_ATOMS: atom_id res chain seq x y z
N MET A 1 23.68 -65.10 56.41
CA MET A 1 24.76 -64.71 55.48
C MET A 1 25.43 -63.46 56.04
N LYS A 2 26.70 -63.53 56.47
CA LYS A 2 27.40 -62.37 57.09
C LYS A 2 27.82 -61.38 56.00
N ILE A 3 27.21 -60.19 55.99
CA ILE A 3 27.63 -59.08 55.12
C ILE A 3 28.98 -58.57 55.64
N THR A 4 30.04 -58.73 54.84
CA THR A 4 31.36 -58.22 55.18
C THR A 4 31.49 -56.76 54.77
N ARG A 5 32.30 -55.97 55.51
CA ARG A 5 32.58 -54.55 55.22
C ARG A 5 33.07 -54.31 53.77
N ARG A 6 33.69 -55.31 53.13
CA ARG A 6 34.10 -55.27 51.71
C ARG A 6 32.94 -55.40 50.72
N GLY A 7 31.83 -56.04 51.10
CA GLY A 7 30.62 -56.15 50.28
C GLY A 7 29.80 -54.86 50.25
N PHE A 8 29.77 -54.12 51.36
CA PHE A 8 29.04 -52.85 51.46
C PHE A 8 29.68 -51.74 50.59
N VAL A 9 31.01 -51.65 50.56
CA VAL A 9 31.73 -50.65 49.75
C VAL A 9 31.61 -50.91 48.25
N LYS A 10 31.50 -52.18 47.82
CA LYS A 10 31.23 -52.53 46.41
C LYS A 10 29.78 -52.25 45.98
N GLY A 11 28.83 -52.28 46.92
CA GLY A 11 27.42 -51.94 46.65
C GLY A 11 27.12 -50.43 46.68
N ALA A 12 27.85 -49.66 47.49
CA ALA A 12 27.65 -48.21 47.60
C ALA A 12 28.27 -47.40 46.45
N GLY A 13 29.24 -47.97 45.71
CA GLY A 13 29.90 -47.31 44.58
C GLY A 13 29.17 -47.40 43.23
N ALA A 14 28.11 -48.22 43.13
CA ALA A 14 27.38 -48.43 41.88
C ALA A 14 26.04 -47.66 41.80
N ALA A 15 25.64 -46.96 42.88
CA ALA A 15 24.37 -46.23 42.95
C ALA A 15 24.48 -44.71 42.70
N THR A 16 25.68 -44.18 42.45
CA THR A 16 25.92 -42.73 42.28
C THR A 16 26.37 -42.32 40.87
N ALA A 17 26.20 -43.19 39.86
CA ALA A 17 26.54 -42.90 38.47
C ALA A 17 25.35 -43.01 37.48
N ILE A 18 24.11 -42.87 37.98
CA ILE A 18 22.90 -42.68 37.14
C ILE A 18 22.29 -41.30 37.43
N GLY A 19 23.14 -40.30 37.62
CA GLY A 19 22.78 -38.89 37.57
C GLY A 19 23.68 -38.23 36.53
N MET A 20 23.09 -37.61 35.51
CA MET A 20 23.74 -36.99 34.34
C MET A 20 23.81 -37.83 33.05
N VAL A 21 22.82 -38.68 32.78
CA VAL A 21 22.32 -38.70 31.40
C VAL A 21 21.36 -37.53 31.32
N GLY A 22 21.88 -36.37 30.94
CA GLY A 22 21.04 -35.24 30.57
C GLY A 22 20.05 -35.76 29.54
N THR A 23 18.76 -35.72 29.87
CA THR A 23 17.75 -35.59 28.83
C THR A 23 18.27 -34.52 27.90
N PRO A 24 18.40 -34.75 26.58
CA PRO A 24 18.57 -33.63 25.70
C PRO A 24 17.34 -32.78 26.00
N TYR A 25 17.55 -31.68 26.71
CA TYR A 25 16.74 -30.51 26.52
C TYR A 25 16.95 -30.22 25.03
N ILE A 26 16.14 -30.86 24.19
CA ILE A 26 15.61 -30.17 23.05
C ILE A 26 14.91 -28.99 23.73
N ALA A 27 15.69 -27.93 23.94
CA ALA A 27 15.14 -26.61 24.02
C ALA A 27 14.45 -26.44 22.68
N LEU A 28 13.21 -26.92 22.60
CA LEU A 28 12.17 -26.30 21.80
C LEU A 28 12.08 -24.90 22.40
N GLY A 29 13.07 -24.05 22.09
CA GLY A 29 12.98 -22.64 22.38
C GLY A 29 11.64 -22.23 21.82
N ALA A 30 10.77 -21.66 22.66
CA ALA A 30 9.44 -21.26 22.23
C ALA A 30 9.59 -20.51 20.91
N SER A 31 8.99 -21.02 19.83
CA SER A 31 9.16 -20.42 18.52
C SER A 31 8.69 -18.97 18.62
N LYS A 32 9.51 -18.06 18.09
CA LYS A 32 9.24 -16.62 18.11
C LYS A 32 8.06 -16.36 17.19
N LYS A 33 7.07 -15.61 17.66
CA LYS A 33 5.79 -15.42 16.97
C LYS A 33 5.68 -14.02 16.42
N VAL A 34 5.38 -13.93 15.13
CA VAL A 34 5.03 -12.66 14.49
C VAL A 34 3.65 -12.75 13.87
N VAL A 35 2.81 -11.78 14.23
CA VAL A 35 1.50 -11.58 13.59
C VAL A 35 1.59 -10.41 12.63
N VAL A 36 1.21 -10.64 11.37
CA VAL A 36 1.14 -9.61 10.33
C VAL A 36 -0.33 -9.28 10.04
N VAL A 37 -0.72 -8.03 10.20
CA VAL A 37 -2.10 -7.54 10.00
C VAL A 37 -2.19 -6.82 8.65
N GLY A 38 -2.90 -7.44 7.70
CA GLY A 38 -3.12 -6.93 6.35
C GLY A 38 -2.24 -7.61 5.30
N GLY A 39 -2.87 -8.26 4.32
CA GLY A 39 -2.23 -9.02 3.24
C GLY A 39 -2.01 -8.22 1.95
N GLY A 40 -1.88 -6.90 2.04
CA GLY A 40 -1.50 -6.07 0.90
C GLY A 40 0.00 -6.12 0.61
N THR A 41 0.48 -5.21 -0.25
CA THR A 41 1.91 -5.13 -0.61
C THR A 41 2.85 -5.12 0.58
N GLY A 42 2.59 -4.30 1.61
CA GLY A 42 3.44 -4.22 2.79
C GLY A 42 3.47 -5.53 3.59
N GLY A 43 2.32 -6.00 4.05
CA GLY A 43 2.26 -7.17 4.93
C GLY A 43 2.63 -8.49 4.25
N ALA A 44 2.23 -8.72 2.99
CA ALA A 44 2.63 -9.92 2.27
C ALA A 44 4.15 -9.98 2.03
N THR A 45 4.76 -8.84 1.66
CA THR A 45 6.23 -8.74 1.55
C THR A 45 6.88 -9.01 2.91
N ALA A 46 6.42 -8.35 3.98
CA ALA A 46 7.01 -8.49 5.31
C ALA A 46 6.94 -9.93 5.81
N ALA A 47 5.79 -10.60 5.65
CA ALA A 47 5.60 -11.99 6.06
C ALA A 47 6.55 -12.93 5.33
N LYS A 48 6.65 -12.81 4.00
CA LYS A 48 7.57 -13.61 3.17
C LYS A 48 9.02 -13.37 3.58
N TYR A 49 9.45 -12.12 3.62
CA TYR A 49 10.86 -11.78 3.89
C TYR A 49 11.28 -12.12 5.31
N LEU A 50 10.36 -12.07 6.28
CA LEU A 50 10.65 -12.48 7.65
C LEU A 50 10.94 -13.99 7.72
N ARG A 51 10.13 -14.82 7.03
CA ARG A 51 10.37 -16.26 6.91
C ARG A 51 11.65 -16.60 6.15
N MET A 52 11.97 -15.82 5.12
CA MET A 52 13.22 -15.98 4.36
C MET A 52 14.46 -15.60 5.20
N ALA A 53 14.33 -14.57 6.05
CA ALA A 53 15.42 -14.12 6.91
C ALA A 53 15.67 -15.08 8.08
N ASP A 54 14.60 -15.60 8.68
CA ASP A 54 14.67 -16.57 9.77
C ASP A 54 13.47 -17.55 9.70
N PRO A 55 13.69 -18.78 9.18
CA PRO A 55 12.61 -19.75 9.02
C PRO A 55 12.12 -20.34 10.35
N THR A 56 12.79 -20.06 11.47
CA THR A 56 12.39 -20.53 12.81
C THR A 56 11.28 -19.68 13.43
N ILE A 57 11.02 -18.49 12.86
CA ILE A 57 9.94 -17.58 13.29
C ILE A 57 8.60 -18.09 12.76
N GLU A 58 7.64 -18.29 13.66
CA GLU A 58 6.24 -18.54 13.33
C GLU A 58 5.59 -17.25 12.84
N VAL A 59 5.18 -17.21 11.56
CA VAL A 59 4.54 -16.02 10.97
C VAL A 59 3.09 -16.32 10.63
N THR A 60 2.18 -15.58 11.26
CA THR A 60 0.74 -15.62 10.96
C THR A 60 0.33 -14.31 10.29
N LEU A 61 -0.08 -14.37 9.03
CA LEU A 61 -0.65 -13.23 8.30
C LEU A 61 -2.18 -13.28 8.36
N ILE A 62 -2.81 -12.23 8.85
CA ILE A 62 -4.27 -12.12 8.96
C ILE A 62 -4.77 -11.11 7.91
N GLU A 63 -5.61 -11.57 7.00
CA GLU A 63 -6.17 -10.77 5.91
C GLU A 63 -7.60 -11.19 5.59
N ALA A 64 -8.53 -10.24 5.65
CA ALA A 64 -9.95 -10.50 5.45
C ALA A 64 -10.27 -11.02 4.03
N ASN A 65 -9.59 -10.49 3.01
CA ASN A 65 -9.88 -10.81 1.62
C ASN A 65 -9.12 -12.05 1.16
N LYS A 66 -9.82 -12.99 0.51
CA LYS A 66 -9.16 -14.16 -0.12
C LYS A 66 -8.29 -13.81 -1.31
N HIS A 67 -8.54 -12.65 -1.92
CA HIS A 67 -7.80 -12.16 -3.07
C HIS A 67 -7.43 -10.69 -2.86
N TYR A 68 -6.20 -10.36 -3.20
CA TYR A 68 -5.73 -8.98 -3.30
C TYR A 68 -5.90 -8.48 -4.73
N TYR A 69 -6.48 -7.30 -4.90
CA TYR A 69 -6.50 -6.60 -6.17
C TYR A 69 -5.53 -5.42 -6.13
N THR A 70 -4.56 -5.39 -7.04
CA THR A 70 -3.56 -4.31 -7.06
C THR A 70 -4.19 -3.01 -7.53
N CYS A 71 -4.04 -1.94 -6.74
CA CYS A 71 -4.47 -0.61 -7.21
C CYS A 71 -3.52 -0.05 -8.26
N TYR A 72 -2.23 -0.39 -8.17
CA TYR A 72 -1.27 -0.18 -9.26
C TYR A 72 -1.67 -1.04 -10.47
N MET A 73 -1.55 -0.48 -11.67
CA MET A 73 -2.07 -1.01 -12.95
C MET A 73 -3.61 -1.09 -13.09
N SER A 74 -4.40 -0.77 -12.05
CA SER A 74 -5.87 -0.74 -12.19
C SER A 74 -6.36 0.33 -13.17
N ASN A 75 -5.59 1.40 -13.40
CA ASN A 75 -5.92 2.42 -14.40
C ASN A 75 -5.90 1.85 -15.83
N GLU A 76 -5.06 0.86 -16.16
CA GLU A 76 -5.12 0.17 -17.46
C GLU A 76 -6.41 -0.64 -17.63
N VAL A 77 -7.01 -1.12 -16.52
CA VAL A 77 -8.35 -1.75 -16.55
C VAL A 77 -9.40 -0.71 -16.91
N LEU A 78 -9.32 0.48 -16.31
CA LEU A 78 -10.21 1.60 -16.64
C LEU A 78 -10.05 2.05 -18.10
N GLY A 79 -8.82 2.04 -18.63
CA GLY A 79 -8.50 2.30 -20.04
C GLY A 79 -8.89 1.17 -20.99
N GLY A 80 -9.24 -0.02 -20.49
CA GLY A 80 -9.65 -1.18 -21.29
C GLY A 80 -8.50 -2.02 -21.86
N ASN A 81 -7.25 -1.73 -21.46
CA ASN A 81 -6.04 -2.41 -21.95
C ASN A 81 -5.62 -3.59 -21.03
N ARG A 82 -6.33 -3.81 -19.93
CA ARG A 82 -6.02 -4.82 -18.92
C ARG A 82 -7.30 -5.42 -18.35
N SER A 83 -7.27 -6.72 -18.02
CA SER A 83 -8.38 -7.39 -17.33
C SER A 83 -8.29 -7.22 -15.81
N ILE A 84 -9.44 -7.22 -15.12
CA ILE A 84 -9.48 -7.19 -13.65
C ILE A 84 -8.79 -8.41 -13.02
N ASP A 85 -8.85 -9.58 -13.67
CA ASP A 85 -8.20 -10.80 -13.17
C ASP A 85 -6.68 -10.73 -13.24
N SER A 86 -6.10 -9.98 -14.20
CA SER A 86 -4.64 -9.82 -14.28
C SER A 86 -4.04 -9.01 -13.13
N ILE A 87 -4.87 -8.34 -12.34
CA ILE A 87 -4.46 -7.61 -11.13
C ILE A 87 -4.92 -8.29 -9.84
N LYS A 88 -5.42 -9.53 -9.93
CA LYS A 88 -5.92 -10.33 -8.82
C LYS A 88 -4.89 -11.37 -8.39
N PHE A 89 -4.55 -11.36 -7.11
CA PHE A 89 -3.54 -12.25 -6.54
C PHE A 89 -4.12 -13.01 -5.35
N GLY A 90 -3.78 -14.29 -5.24
CA GLY A 90 -4.03 -15.10 -4.05
C GLY A 90 -2.81 -15.15 -3.13
N TYR A 91 -2.93 -15.91 -2.05
CA TYR A 91 -1.90 -16.01 -1.00
C TYR A 91 -1.17 -17.35 -0.96
N ALA A 92 -1.40 -18.23 -1.94
CA ALA A 92 -0.83 -19.58 -1.95
C ALA A 92 0.71 -19.59 -2.00
N GLY A 93 1.34 -18.61 -2.67
CA GLY A 93 2.80 -18.48 -2.70
C GLY A 93 3.38 -18.20 -1.32
N LEU A 94 2.73 -17.36 -0.50
CA LEU A 94 3.17 -17.12 0.89
C LEU A 94 3.17 -18.40 1.73
N GLY A 95 2.20 -19.29 1.52
CA GLY A 95 2.16 -20.60 2.19
C GLY A 95 3.38 -21.47 1.88
N LYS A 96 3.95 -21.37 0.67
CA LYS A 96 5.18 -22.08 0.28
C LYS A 96 6.42 -21.57 1.02
N HIS A 97 6.40 -20.34 1.53
CA HIS A 97 7.43 -19.77 2.40
C HIS A 97 7.17 -20.08 3.89
N GLY A 98 6.16 -20.88 4.21
CA GLY A 98 5.78 -21.25 5.57
C GLY A 98 5.06 -20.15 6.35
N VAL A 99 4.42 -19.21 5.66
CA VAL A 99 3.50 -18.24 6.27
C VAL A 99 2.13 -18.88 6.48
N THR A 100 1.61 -18.84 7.70
CA THR A 100 0.22 -19.22 7.98
C THR A 100 -0.70 -18.06 7.62
N VAL A 101 -1.56 -18.24 6.62
CA VAL A 101 -2.52 -17.20 6.19
C VAL A 101 -3.89 -17.47 6.80
N VAL A 102 -4.39 -16.52 7.59
CA VAL A 102 -5.70 -16.56 8.23
C VAL A 102 -6.62 -15.56 7.55
N HIS A 103 -7.71 -16.07 6.99
CA HIS A 103 -8.74 -15.23 6.40
C HIS A 103 -9.77 -14.81 7.43
N ASP A 104 -9.53 -13.66 8.06
CA ASP A 104 -10.39 -13.06 9.08
C ASP A 104 -10.15 -11.54 9.18
N VAL A 105 -11.05 -10.82 9.84
CA VAL A 105 -10.92 -9.39 10.10
C VAL A 105 -10.29 -9.20 11.47
N VAL A 106 -9.18 -8.48 11.54
CA VAL A 106 -8.62 -8.05 12.84
C VAL A 106 -9.49 -6.94 13.43
N THR A 107 -9.92 -7.12 14.67
CA THR A 107 -10.78 -6.18 15.39
C THR A 107 -10.05 -5.45 16.51
N GLU A 108 -9.01 -6.05 17.08
CA GLU A 108 -8.26 -5.49 18.21
C GLU A 108 -6.80 -5.94 18.15
N ILE A 109 -5.89 -5.03 18.52
CA ILE A 109 -4.49 -5.34 18.79
C ILE A 109 -4.22 -4.86 20.22
N ASP A 110 -4.05 -5.80 21.14
CA ASP A 110 -3.71 -5.51 22.54
C ASP A 110 -2.19 -5.39 22.67
N ALA A 111 -1.70 -4.15 22.69
CA ALA A 111 -0.28 -3.85 22.82
C ALA A 111 0.32 -4.33 24.16
N LYS A 112 -0.48 -4.36 25.24
CA LYS A 112 -0.02 -4.74 26.58
C LYS A 112 0.02 -6.24 26.76
N GLY A 113 -1.05 -6.92 26.34
CA GLY A 113 -1.14 -8.38 26.37
C GLY A 113 -0.41 -9.06 25.21
N GLN A 114 0.05 -8.30 24.23
CA GLN A 114 0.71 -8.75 23.00
C GLN A 114 -0.13 -9.79 22.24
N THR A 115 -1.40 -9.46 22.00
CA THR A 115 -2.33 -10.32 21.25
C THR A 115 -3.06 -9.58 20.14
N VAL A 116 -3.40 -10.29 19.06
CA VAL A 116 -4.27 -9.82 17.99
C VAL A 116 -5.55 -10.64 18.01
N LYS A 117 -6.71 -9.97 18.10
CA LYS A 117 -8.02 -10.63 18.07
C LYS A 117 -8.72 -10.41 16.74
N THR A 118 -9.46 -11.43 16.31
CA THR A 118 -10.21 -11.39 15.06
C THR A 118 -11.72 -11.44 15.30
N ALA A 119 -12.49 -11.00 14.30
CA ALA A 119 -13.94 -11.03 14.32
C ALA A 119 -14.50 -12.44 14.46
N GLY A 120 -13.80 -13.45 13.93
CA GLY A 120 -14.12 -14.87 14.13
C GLY A 120 -13.86 -15.40 15.55
N GLY A 121 -13.43 -14.56 16.50
CA GLY A 121 -13.22 -14.92 17.91
C GLY A 121 -11.88 -15.58 18.20
N LYS A 122 -10.95 -15.63 17.24
CA LYS A 122 -9.60 -16.16 17.46
C LYS A 122 -8.70 -15.09 18.08
N SER A 123 -7.73 -15.53 18.86
CA SER A 123 -6.68 -14.70 19.44
C SER A 123 -5.31 -15.26 19.08
N PHE A 124 -4.40 -14.38 18.68
CA PHE A 124 -3.05 -14.72 18.24
C PHE A 124 -2.03 -13.95 19.08
N ALA A 125 -1.27 -14.65 19.91
CA ALA A 125 -0.17 -14.06 20.66
C ALA A 125 1.00 -13.74 19.71
N TYR A 126 1.74 -12.66 20.02
CA TYR A 126 2.90 -12.25 19.25
C TYR A 126 4.05 -11.80 20.15
N ASP A 127 5.29 -12.03 19.71
CA ASP A 127 6.47 -11.36 20.25
C ASP A 127 6.65 -9.99 19.57
N ARG A 128 6.38 -9.93 18.26
CA ARG A 128 6.25 -8.67 17.49
C ARG A 128 5.07 -8.72 16.53
N CYS A 129 4.42 -7.58 16.30
CA CYS A 129 3.31 -7.43 15.36
C CYS A 129 3.69 -6.47 14.23
N ILE A 130 3.40 -6.81 12.98
CA ILE A 130 3.58 -5.93 11.82
C ILE A 130 2.19 -5.52 11.30
N VAL A 131 1.89 -4.23 11.29
CA VAL A 131 0.59 -3.66 10.95
C VAL A 131 0.69 -2.93 9.61
N ALA A 132 0.04 -3.46 8.58
CA ALA A 132 0.07 -2.95 7.21
C ALA A 132 -1.34 -2.75 6.60
N PRO A 133 -2.26 -2.00 7.26
CA PRO A 133 -3.67 -1.97 6.89
C PRO A 133 -3.99 -1.07 5.69
N GLY A 134 -2.96 -0.44 5.10
CA GLY A 134 -3.13 0.54 4.03
C GLY A 134 -3.87 1.79 4.49
N ILE A 135 -4.75 2.31 3.63
CA ILE A 135 -5.52 3.52 3.88
C ILE A 135 -6.96 3.22 4.29
N ASP A 136 -7.57 4.19 4.96
CA ASP A 136 -9.01 4.41 4.96
C ASP A 136 -9.34 5.83 4.47
N PHE A 137 -10.62 6.11 4.28
CA PHE A 137 -11.09 7.40 3.77
C PHE A 137 -11.68 8.26 4.90
N LYS A 138 -11.48 9.58 4.80
CA LYS A 138 -12.13 10.60 5.62
C LYS A 138 -13.48 10.93 4.98
N TRP A 139 -14.48 10.08 5.23
CA TRP A 139 -15.84 10.20 4.68
C TRP A 139 -16.51 11.53 5.07
N GLU A 140 -16.17 12.04 6.23
CA GLU A 140 -16.59 13.34 6.75
C GLU A 140 -16.06 14.55 5.97
N GLY A 141 -15.14 14.36 5.02
CA GLY A 141 -14.45 15.46 4.34
C GLY A 141 -15.15 16.04 3.11
N ILE A 142 -16.24 15.43 2.63
CA ILE A 142 -17.00 15.87 1.45
C ILE A 142 -18.49 15.70 1.77
N GLU A 143 -19.26 16.79 1.77
CA GLU A 143 -20.70 16.76 2.02
C GLU A 143 -21.40 15.86 0.99
N GLY A 144 -22.31 15.01 1.45
CA GLY A 144 -23.07 14.11 0.57
C GLY A 144 -22.27 12.91 0.01
N TYR A 145 -21.05 12.68 0.48
CA TYR A 145 -20.22 11.57 0.02
C TYR A 145 -19.75 10.66 1.17
N ASP A 146 -20.35 9.47 1.27
CA ASP A 146 -19.99 8.45 2.25
C ASP A 146 -19.64 7.11 1.58
N ALA A 147 -19.40 6.08 2.39
CA ALA A 147 -19.06 4.75 1.90
C ALA A 147 -20.16 4.11 1.03
N LYS A 148 -21.44 4.43 1.26
CA LYS A 148 -22.57 3.89 0.50
C LYS A 148 -22.69 4.61 -0.84
N VAL A 149 -22.56 5.94 -0.85
CA VAL A 149 -22.51 6.72 -2.09
C VAL A 149 -21.33 6.28 -2.96
N ALA A 150 -20.18 5.97 -2.34
CA ALA A 150 -19.01 5.47 -3.04
C ALA A 150 -19.25 4.16 -3.81
N GLU A 151 -20.28 3.37 -3.49
CA GLU A 151 -20.63 2.16 -4.26
C GLU A 151 -21.09 2.49 -5.69
N ASN A 152 -21.67 3.68 -5.90
CA ASN A 152 -22.20 4.15 -7.18
C ASN A 152 -21.46 5.37 -7.74
N ILE A 153 -20.75 6.14 -6.92
CA ILE A 153 -19.81 7.18 -7.36
C ILE A 153 -18.44 6.71 -6.90
N PRO A 154 -17.76 5.84 -7.69
CA PRO A 154 -16.63 5.09 -7.17
C PRO A 154 -15.41 5.97 -6.96
N HIS A 155 -14.69 5.74 -5.86
CA HIS A 155 -13.34 6.27 -5.68
C HIS A 155 -12.30 5.47 -6.48
N ALA A 156 -12.50 4.16 -6.58
CA ALA A 156 -11.53 3.20 -7.14
C ALA A 156 -10.07 3.39 -6.64
N TRP A 157 -9.87 3.89 -5.40
CA TRP A 157 -8.55 4.00 -4.74
C TRP A 157 -8.19 2.78 -3.86
N LYS A 158 -9.16 1.88 -3.69
CA LYS A 158 -9.00 0.46 -3.38
C LYS A 158 -9.57 -0.29 -4.58
N ALA A 159 -8.78 -1.14 -5.22
CA ALA A 159 -9.17 -1.83 -6.45
C ALA A 159 -10.14 -3.00 -6.18
N GLY A 160 -10.55 -3.69 -7.24
CA GLY A 160 -11.54 -4.77 -7.18
C GLY A 160 -12.90 -4.27 -7.65
N SER A 161 -13.94 -4.44 -6.82
CA SER A 161 -15.33 -4.06 -7.17
C SER A 161 -15.45 -2.60 -7.62
N GLN A 162 -14.79 -1.68 -6.92
CA GLN A 162 -14.77 -0.25 -7.26
C GLN A 162 -14.17 0.04 -8.65
N THR A 163 -13.10 -0.66 -9.03
CA THR A 163 -12.52 -0.54 -10.38
C THR A 163 -13.49 -1.06 -11.43
N VAL A 164 -14.17 -2.18 -11.16
CA VAL A 164 -15.19 -2.75 -12.05
C VAL A 164 -16.37 -1.80 -12.22
N THR A 165 -16.87 -1.22 -11.12
CA THR A 165 -17.97 -0.23 -11.16
C THR A 165 -17.58 0.97 -12.04
N LEU A 166 -16.42 1.58 -11.79
CA LEU A 166 -15.97 2.72 -12.58
C LEU A 166 -15.79 2.35 -14.06
N ARG A 167 -15.21 1.19 -14.36
CA ARG A 167 -15.08 0.72 -15.75
C ARG A 167 -16.43 0.57 -16.43
N LYS A 168 -17.41 -0.05 -15.78
CA LYS A 168 -18.77 -0.21 -16.31
C LYS A 168 -19.45 1.13 -16.58
N GLN A 169 -19.26 2.11 -15.71
CA GLN A 169 -19.80 3.47 -15.91
C GLN A 169 -19.16 4.14 -17.12
N LEU A 170 -17.84 4.03 -17.27
CA LEU A 170 -17.12 4.52 -18.46
C LEU A 170 -17.56 3.81 -19.74
N GLU A 171 -17.93 2.53 -19.68
CA GLU A 171 -18.49 1.78 -20.81
C GLU A 171 -19.93 2.16 -21.15
N ALA A 172 -20.76 2.43 -20.14
CA ALA A 172 -22.17 2.81 -20.31
C ALA A 172 -22.38 4.29 -20.69
N MET A 173 -21.44 5.19 -20.35
CA MET A 173 -21.53 6.62 -20.65
C MET A 173 -21.81 6.88 -22.14
N LYS A 174 -22.64 7.85 -22.52
CA LYS A 174 -22.82 8.16 -23.94
C LYS A 174 -21.60 8.93 -24.50
N ASP A 175 -21.32 8.78 -25.79
CA ASP A 175 -20.33 9.65 -26.45
C ASP A 175 -20.78 11.12 -26.33
N GLY A 176 -19.86 12.01 -25.97
CA GLY A 176 -20.17 13.39 -25.57
C GLY A 176 -20.31 13.59 -24.06
N GLY A 177 -20.36 12.51 -23.27
CA GLY A 177 -20.45 12.60 -21.81
C GLY A 177 -19.19 13.17 -21.14
N THR A 178 -19.36 13.72 -19.95
CA THR A 178 -18.29 14.29 -19.12
C THR A 178 -17.91 13.35 -17.99
N VAL A 179 -16.61 13.12 -17.81
CA VAL A 179 -16.04 12.43 -16.65
C VAL A 179 -15.42 13.47 -15.73
N VAL A 180 -15.74 13.46 -14.43
CA VAL A 180 -15.01 14.24 -13.43
C VAL A 180 -14.13 13.33 -12.61
N ILE A 181 -12.88 13.74 -12.40
CA ILE A 181 -11.95 13.11 -11.46
C ILE A 181 -11.59 14.14 -10.39
N ALA A 182 -11.93 13.86 -9.13
CA ALA A 182 -11.67 14.74 -8.01
C ALA A 182 -10.59 14.14 -7.09
N PRO A 183 -9.29 14.44 -7.31
CA PRO A 183 -8.22 14.04 -6.40
C PRO A 183 -8.27 14.80 -5.06
N PRO A 184 -7.73 14.22 -3.97
CA PRO A 184 -7.67 14.87 -2.67
C PRO A 184 -6.43 15.78 -2.52
N GLY A 185 -6.35 16.45 -1.37
CA GLY A 185 -5.13 17.10 -0.89
C GLY A 185 -4.06 16.08 -0.47
N ASN A 186 -2.84 16.57 -0.21
CA ASN A 186 -1.76 15.73 0.33
C ASN A 186 -1.90 15.53 1.85
N PRO A 187 -1.40 14.41 2.41
CA PRO A 187 -0.87 13.23 1.73
C PRO A 187 -1.98 12.23 1.32
N PHE A 188 -1.75 11.51 0.21
CA PHE A 188 -2.62 10.42 -0.25
C PHE A 188 -1.81 9.33 -0.98
N ARG A 189 -2.40 8.14 -1.11
CA ARG A 189 -1.82 6.99 -1.83
C ARG A 189 -1.59 7.34 -3.30
N CYS A 190 -0.39 7.05 -3.80
CA CYS A 190 0.07 7.17 -5.18
C CYS A 190 -0.19 8.57 -5.77
N PRO A 191 0.65 9.57 -5.44
CA PRO A 191 0.47 10.94 -5.92
C PRO A 191 0.23 11.11 -7.43
N PRO A 192 0.90 10.39 -8.36
CA PRO A 192 0.62 10.54 -9.79
C PRO A 192 -0.63 9.79 -10.30
N GLY A 193 -1.25 8.95 -9.45
CA GLY A 193 -2.34 8.06 -9.84
C GLY A 193 -3.56 8.73 -10.48
N PRO A 194 -4.04 9.90 -10.01
CA PRO A 194 -5.24 10.52 -10.58
C PRO A 194 -5.00 11.00 -12.01
N TYR A 195 -3.78 11.44 -12.31
CA TYR A 195 -3.41 11.99 -13.61
C TYR A 195 -3.08 10.89 -14.61
N GLU A 196 -2.53 9.76 -14.14
CA GLU A 196 -2.50 8.52 -14.94
C GLU A 196 -3.92 8.04 -15.24
N ARG A 197 -4.84 8.08 -14.27
CA ARG A 197 -6.25 7.72 -14.48
C ARG A 197 -6.88 8.59 -15.56
N ALA A 198 -6.71 9.91 -15.49
CA ALA A 198 -7.17 10.83 -16.53
C ALA A 198 -6.60 10.45 -17.90
N SER A 199 -5.31 10.09 -17.95
CA SER A 199 -4.65 9.68 -19.19
C SER A 199 -5.20 8.36 -19.75
N GLN A 200 -5.44 7.36 -18.91
CA GLN A 200 -5.99 6.06 -19.32
C GLN A 200 -7.46 6.15 -19.72
N ILE A 201 -8.25 6.97 -19.02
CA ILE A 201 -9.63 7.25 -19.42
C ILE A 201 -9.63 8.02 -20.75
N ALA A 202 -8.78 9.04 -20.93
CA ALA A 202 -8.67 9.78 -22.19
C ALA A 202 -8.26 8.86 -23.34
N HIS A 203 -7.33 7.93 -23.11
CA HIS A 203 -6.97 6.90 -24.09
C HIS A 203 -8.19 6.10 -24.56
N TYR A 204 -9.02 5.64 -23.62
CA TYR A 204 -10.27 4.95 -23.92
C TYR A 204 -11.28 5.85 -24.66
N LEU A 205 -11.52 7.07 -24.16
CA LEU A 205 -12.47 8.02 -24.77
C LEU A 205 -12.04 8.40 -26.18
N LYS A 206 -10.76 8.70 -26.42
CA LYS A 206 -10.25 9.01 -27.76
C LYS A 206 -10.59 7.94 -28.81
N SER A 207 -10.62 6.67 -28.41
CA SER A 207 -10.90 5.56 -29.32
C SER A 207 -12.38 5.17 -29.41
N LYS A 208 -13.16 5.38 -28.36
CA LYS A 208 -14.56 4.88 -28.26
C LYS A 208 -15.62 5.96 -28.13
N LYS A 209 -15.27 7.12 -27.57
CA LYS A 209 -16.14 8.24 -27.19
C LYS A 209 -15.43 9.58 -27.41
N PRO A 210 -15.02 9.91 -28.64
CA PRO A 210 -14.12 11.03 -28.90
C PRO A 210 -14.75 12.40 -28.65
N LYS A 211 -16.08 12.51 -28.50
CA LYS A 211 -16.76 13.77 -28.15
C LYS A 211 -16.79 14.00 -26.63
N SER A 212 -16.46 12.99 -25.84
CA SER A 212 -16.41 13.08 -24.39
C SER A 212 -15.17 13.82 -23.90
N LYS A 213 -15.26 14.35 -22.68
CA LYS A 213 -14.16 15.05 -22.02
C LYS A 213 -13.99 14.65 -20.55
N ILE A 214 -12.85 15.01 -20.00
CA ILE A 214 -12.48 14.77 -18.61
C ILE A 214 -12.19 16.12 -17.94
N ILE A 215 -12.77 16.34 -16.77
CA ILE A 215 -12.46 17.49 -15.92
C ILE A 215 -11.80 16.98 -14.64
N ILE A 216 -10.62 17.48 -14.32
CA ILE A 216 -9.93 17.21 -13.07
C ILE A 216 -10.09 18.42 -12.16
N LEU A 217 -10.75 18.22 -11.01
CA LEU A 217 -10.99 19.26 -10.01
C LEU A 217 -10.02 19.07 -8.85
N ASP A 218 -8.96 19.87 -8.82
CA ASP A 218 -7.80 19.61 -7.98
C ASP A 218 -7.62 20.68 -6.88
N PRO A 219 -7.57 20.30 -5.58
CA PRO A 219 -7.27 21.22 -4.49
C PRO A 219 -5.80 21.72 -4.51
N LYS A 220 -4.96 21.21 -5.41
CA LYS A 220 -3.51 21.48 -5.40
C LYS A 220 -3.13 22.44 -6.55
N PRO A 221 -2.16 23.35 -6.32
CA PRO A 221 -1.61 24.21 -7.37
C PRO A 221 -0.67 23.49 -8.33
N LYS A 222 -0.18 22.32 -7.95
CA LYS A 222 0.71 21.47 -8.75
C LYS A 222 0.56 20.02 -8.35
N PHE A 223 0.92 19.14 -9.26
CA PHE A 223 0.87 17.70 -9.01
C PHE A 223 2.12 16.95 -9.46
N SER A 224 2.21 15.68 -9.03
CA SER A 224 3.36 14.82 -9.31
C SER A 224 3.53 14.64 -10.82
N LYS A 225 4.73 14.94 -11.34
CA LYS A 225 5.08 14.84 -12.76
C LYS A 225 4.25 15.75 -13.68
N MET A 226 3.71 16.86 -13.17
CA MET A 226 2.83 17.75 -13.94
C MET A 226 3.34 18.09 -15.33
N GLY A 227 4.59 18.57 -15.47
CA GLY A 227 5.16 18.89 -16.78
C GLY A 227 5.23 17.71 -17.76
N LEU A 228 5.45 16.48 -17.27
CA LEU A 228 5.49 15.28 -18.10
C LEU A 228 4.09 14.80 -18.50
N PHE A 229 3.12 14.93 -17.60
CA PHE A 229 1.72 14.63 -17.90
C PHE A 229 1.16 15.62 -18.91
N THR A 230 1.34 16.94 -18.70
CA THR A 230 0.83 17.95 -19.63
C THR A 230 1.52 17.86 -20.99
N GLN A 231 2.82 17.51 -21.05
CA GLN A 231 3.48 17.19 -22.33
C GLN A 231 2.79 16.02 -23.05
N GLY A 232 2.52 14.91 -22.35
CA GLY A 232 1.82 13.78 -22.92
C GLY A 232 0.38 14.11 -23.31
N TRP A 233 -0.33 14.92 -22.53
CA TRP A 233 -1.70 15.33 -22.84
C TRP A 233 -1.77 16.27 -24.04
N LYS A 234 -0.78 17.16 -24.22
CA LYS A 234 -0.65 17.97 -25.44
C LYS A 234 -0.45 17.09 -26.66
N ALA A 235 0.50 16.15 -26.58
CA ALA A 235 0.82 15.25 -27.69
C ALA A 235 -0.31 14.27 -28.04
N LEU A 236 -1.04 13.77 -27.05
CA LEU A 236 -1.98 12.65 -27.23
C LEU A 236 -3.45 13.06 -27.23
N TYR A 237 -3.81 14.14 -26.53
CA TYR A 237 -5.19 14.45 -26.13
C TYR A 237 -5.59 15.93 -26.35
N GLY A 238 -4.78 16.71 -27.08
CA GLY A 238 -5.12 18.09 -27.46
C GLY A 238 -5.16 19.08 -26.31
N TYR A 239 -4.45 18.81 -25.21
CA TYR A 239 -4.45 19.66 -24.01
C TYR A 239 -4.11 21.12 -24.32
N GLU A 240 -4.84 22.07 -23.72
CA GLU A 240 -4.73 23.52 -23.97
C GLU A 240 -5.05 23.95 -25.42
N THR A 241 -5.92 23.21 -26.11
CA THR A 241 -6.50 23.59 -27.41
C THR A 241 -8.02 23.50 -27.36
N ASP A 242 -8.71 24.01 -28.38
CA ASP A 242 -10.18 23.91 -28.50
C ASP A 242 -10.70 22.46 -28.54
N ASN A 243 -9.83 21.50 -28.87
CA ASN A 243 -10.15 20.07 -28.90
C ASN A 243 -9.63 19.30 -27.66
N SER A 244 -9.42 20.01 -26.54
CA SER A 244 -8.88 19.40 -25.33
C SER A 244 -9.82 18.35 -24.73
N MET A 245 -9.34 17.11 -24.65
CA MET A 245 -10.09 16.02 -23.99
C MET A 245 -9.94 16.05 -22.47
N ILE A 246 -8.86 16.66 -21.96
CA ILE A 246 -8.57 16.76 -20.54
C ILE A 246 -8.54 18.23 -20.15
N GLU A 247 -9.30 18.60 -19.14
CA GLU A 247 -9.25 19.90 -18.50
C GLU A 247 -8.76 19.71 -17.06
N TRP A 248 -7.71 20.42 -16.66
CA TRP A 248 -7.24 20.40 -15.27
C TRP A 248 -7.48 21.77 -14.63
N ARG A 249 -8.23 21.78 -13.54
CA ARG A 249 -8.51 22.97 -12.74
C ARG A 249 -7.81 22.83 -11.39
N GLY A 250 -6.63 23.44 -11.28
CA GLY A 250 -5.88 23.51 -10.02
C GLY A 250 -6.33 24.68 -9.14
N SER A 251 -6.04 24.59 -7.85
CA SER A 251 -6.26 25.70 -6.91
C SER A 251 -5.03 26.60 -6.83
N ALA A 252 -5.18 27.86 -6.41
CA ALA A 252 -4.03 28.71 -6.11
C ALA A 252 -3.26 28.15 -4.90
N GLN A 253 -1.99 28.57 -4.74
CA GLN A 253 -1.20 28.11 -3.60
C GLN A 253 -1.84 28.57 -2.30
N GLY A 254 -2.26 27.61 -1.47
CA GLY A 254 -2.92 27.87 -0.19
C GLY A 254 -4.44 28.08 -0.27
N SER A 255 -5.05 27.99 -1.46
CA SER A 255 -6.50 27.95 -1.61
C SER A 255 -7.02 26.52 -1.81
N ASN A 256 -8.34 26.34 -1.67
CA ASN A 256 -9.05 25.08 -1.92
C ASN A 256 -10.16 25.28 -2.96
N ASP A 257 -10.01 26.25 -3.85
CA ASP A 257 -11.08 26.72 -4.75
C ASP A 257 -11.61 25.62 -5.65
N ASN A 258 -10.73 24.75 -6.16
CA ASN A 258 -11.09 23.60 -6.99
C ASN A 258 -11.18 22.28 -6.19
N ALA A 259 -11.11 22.33 -4.86
CA ALA A 259 -11.40 21.17 -4.03
C ALA A 259 -12.88 20.82 -4.16
N VAL A 260 -13.24 19.57 -4.45
CA VAL A 260 -14.63 19.13 -4.33
C VAL A 260 -15.02 19.07 -2.85
N VAL A 261 -16.02 19.86 -2.45
CA VAL A 261 -16.51 19.95 -1.07
C VAL A 261 -17.87 19.30 -0.89
N LYS A 262 -18.63 19.10 -1.97
CA LYS A 262 -19.95 18.45 -1.95
C LYS A 262 -20.17 17.58 -3.17
N VAL A 263 -20.87 16.47 -2.97
CA VAL A 263 -21.37 15.55 -4.01
C VAL A 263 -22.88 15.46 -3.89
N ASP A 264 -23.58 15.69 -5.01
CA ASP A 264 -25.00 15.36 -5.14
C ASP A 264 -25.13 14.14 -6.07
N ALA A 265 -25.40 12.99 -5.47
CA ALA A 265 -25.55 11.73 -6.19
C ALA A 265 -26.84 11.65 -7.01
N GLY A 266 -27.89 12.39 -6.63
CA GLY A 266 -29.16 12.39 -7.36
C GLY A 266 -29.06 13.16 -8.67
N SER A 267 -28.34 14.28 -8.68
CA SER A 267 -28.12 15.10 -9.87
C SER A 267 -26.82 14.82 -10.62
N MET A 268 -26.00 13.89 -10.12
CA MET A 268 -24.66 13.56 -10.64
C MET A 268 -23.79 14.82 -10.82
N SER A 269 -23.66 15.56 -9.73
CA SER A 269 -22.88 16.80 -9.71
C SER A 269 -21.94 16.89 -8.51
N VAL A 270 -20.94 17.74 -8.63
CA VAL A 270 -20.04 18.12 -7.55
C VAL A 270 -19.98 19.63 -7.42
N THR A 271 -19.82 20.12 -6.20
CA THR A 271 -19.58 21.55 -5.92
C THR A 271 -18.15 21.71 -5.43
N THR A 272 -17.43 22.70 -5.97
CA THR A 272 -16.07 23.04 -5.55
C THR A 272 -16.06 24.04 -4.39
N GLY A 273 -14.91 24.28 -3.77
CA GLY A 273 -14.74 25.31 -2.74
C GLY A 273 -14.96 26.75 -3.23
N PHE A 274 -15.05 26.95 -4.55
CA PHE A 274 -15.43 28.22 -5.19
C PHE A 274 -16.93 28.32 -5.50
N ASP A 275 -17.74 27.40 -4.96
CA ASP A 275 -19.17 27.24 -5.23
C ASP A 275 -19.54 26.94 -6.70
N ASP A 276 -18.55 26.58 -7.53
CA ASP A 276 -18.80 26.11 -8.90
C ASP A 276 -19.41 24.70 -8.87
N THR A 277 -20.56 24.54 -9.51
CA THR A 277 -21.21 23.23 -9.66
C THR A 277 -20.91 22.63 -11.03
N VAL A 278 -20.34 21.43 -11.03
CA VAL A 278 -20.00 20.67 -12.25
C VAL A 278 -20.84 19.40 -12.31
N LYS A 279 -21.69 19.30 -13.34
CA LYS A 279 -22.41 18.06 -13.67
C LYS A 279 -21.54 17.13 -14.50
N ALA A 280 -21.67 15.83 -14.29
CA ALA A 280 -20.94 14.82 -15.03
C ALA A 280 -21.78 13.56 -15.25
N ASP A 281 -21.47 12.83 -16.31
CA ASP A 281 -22.05 11.51 -16.57
C ASP A 281 -21.35 10.42 -15.75
N VAL A 282 -20.08 10.63 -15.41
CA VAL A 282 -19.29 9.76 -14.53
C VAL A 282 -18.53 10.60 -13.52
N LEU A 283 -18.77 10.35 -12.23
CA LEU A 283 -18.05 10.98 -11.12
C LEU A 283 -17.05 9.97 -10.53
N ASN A 284 -15.77 10.33 -10.51
CA ASN A 284 -14.73 9.62 -9.77
C ASN A 284 -14.19 10.51 -8.65
N VAL A 285 -14.71 10.33 -7.44
CA VAL A 285 -14.37 11.15 -6.26
C VAL A 285 -13.40 10.39 -5.36
N ILE A 286 -12.21 10.94 -5.12
CA ILE A 286 -11.16 10.33 -4.30
C ILE A 286 -11.05 11.13 -2.99
N PRO A 287 -11.61 10.64 -1.86
CA PRO A 287 -11.58 11.38 -0.61
C PRO A 287 -10.18 11.55 -0.05
N ASN A 288 -10.04 12.51 0.86
CA ASN A 288 -8.90 12.59 1.76
C ASN A 288 -8.72 11.27 2.52
N GLN A 289 -7.48 10.92 2.82
CA GLN A 289 -7.12 9.61 3.32
C GLN A 289 -6.53 9.67 4.73
N LYS A 290 -6.61 8.54 5.42
CA LYS A 290 -6.02 8.28 6.74
C LYS A 290 -5.50 6.84 6.80
N ALA A 291 -4.83 6.45 7.88
CA ALA A 291 -4.45 5.05 8.09
C ALA A 291 -5.69 4.12 8.14
N GLY A 292 -5.51 2.84 7.83
CA GLY A 292 -6.59 1.85 7.92
C GLY A 292 -7.20 1.77 9.32
N LYS A 293 -8.51 1.49 9.42
CA LYS A 293 -9.30 1.51 10.66
C LYS A 293 -8.65 0.81 11.87
N ILE A 294 -8.01 -0.35 11.66
CA ILE A 294 -7.37 -1.09 12.75
C ILE A 294 -6.20 -0.34 13.38
N ALA A 295 -5.50 0.53 12.65
CA ALA A 295 -4.45 1.38 13.21
C ALA A 295 -5.01 2.38 14.22
N PHE A 296 -6.20 2.93 13.97
CA PHE A 296 -6.90 3.79 14.93
C PHE A 296 -7.38 3.02 16.15
N ALA A 297 -8.03 1.86 15.93
CA ALA A 297 -8.53 1.02 17.01
C ALA A 297 -7.42 0.50 17.94
N ALA A 298 -6.22 0.29 17.38
CA ALA A 298 -5.03 -0.13 18.12
C ALA A 298 -4.24 1.02 18.76
N GLY A 299 -4.71 2.27 18.66
CA GLY A 299 -4.00 3.43 19.22
C GLY A 299 -2.67 3.78 18.54
N LEU A 300 -2.49 3.38 17.28
CA LEU A 300 -1.21 3.52 16.55
C LEU A 300 -1.08 4.85 15.78
N THR A 301 -2.12 5.69 15.75
CA THR A 301 -2.15 6.94 14.98
C THR A 301 -1.96 8.17 15.86
N ASN A 302 -1.32 9.21 15.32
CA ASN A 302 -1.34 10.55 15.92
C ASN A 302 -2.45 11.42 15.30
N ASP A 303 -2.50 12.71 15.68
CA ASP A 303 -3.51 13.68 15.24
C ASP A 303 -3.57 13.89 13.71
N SER A 304 -2.48 13.57 12.99
CA SER A 304 -2.50 13.62 11.52
C SER A 304 -3.34 12.50 10.89
N GLY A 305 -3.72 11.49 11.68
CA GLY A 305 -4.42 10.29 11.24
C GLY A 305 -3.50 9.22 10.62
N TRP A 306 -2.19 9.31 10.86
CA TRP A 306 -1.18 8.37 10.38
C TRP A 306 -0.29 7.88 11.53
N CYS A 307 0.47 6.81 11.31
CA CYS A 307 1.21 6.14 12.37
C CYS A 307 2.66 6.63 12.48
N PRO A 308 3.05 7.31 13.58
CA PRO A 308 4.44 7.66 13.82
C PRO A 308 5.26 6.39 14.11
N ILE A 309 6.41 6.29 13.46
CA ILE A 309 7.30 5.13 13.54
C ILE A 309 8.76 5.58 13.72
N ASN A 310 9.56 4.67 14.26
CA ASN A 310 11.02 4.74 14.22
C ASN A 310 11.46 4.50 12.77
N LEU A 311 12.13 5.47 12.14
CA LEU A 311 12.52 5.41 10.72
C LEU A 311 13.64 4.39 10.42
N HIS A 312 14.26 3.81 11.46
CA HIS A 312 15.23 2.74 11.33
C HIS A 312 14.57 1.35 11.27
N THR A 313 13.54 1.11 12.08
CA THR A 313 12.96 -0.23 12.30
C THR A 313 11.48 -0.37 11.95
N PHE A 314 10.81 0.75 11.64
CA PHE A 314 9.36 0.87 11.52
C PHE A 314 8.56 0.52 12.79
N GLU A 315 9.23 0.36 13.94
CA GLU A 315 8.54 0.19 15.21
C GLU A 315 7.73 1.44 15.56
N SER A 316 6.50 1.28 16.02
CA SER A 316 5.64 2.38 16.45
C SER A 316 6.32 3.14 17.58
N THR A 317 6.25 4.46 17.53
CA THR A 317 6.72 5.31 18.65
C THR A 317 5.73 5.37 19.80
N ILE A 318 4.55 4.75 19.65
CA ILE A 318 3.47 4.75 20.65
C ILE A 318 3.46 3.41 21.41
N HIS A 319 3.57 2.29 20.69
CA HIS A 319 3.53 0.95 21.26
C HIS A 319 4.73 0.12 20.82
N LYS A 320 5.57 -0.28 21.79
CA LYS A 320 6.71 -1.18 21.54
C LYS A 320 6.23 -2.51 20.97
N ASN A 321 7.11 -3.19 20.25
CA ASN A 321 6.88 -4.48 19.60
C ASN A 321 5.80 -4.48 18.50
N ILE A 322 5.21 -3.33 18.17
CA ILE A 322 4.32 -3.16 17.02
C ILE A 322 5.05 -2.33 15.98
N HIS A 323 5.09 -2.79 14.74
CA HIS A 323 5.69 -2.10 13.60
C HIS A 323 4.60 -1.68 12.62
N VAL A 324 4.70 -0.50 12.03
CA VAL A 324 3.71 -0.01 11.06
C VAL A 324 4.38 0.33 9.74
N ILE A 325 3.92 -0.28 8.64
CA ILE A 325 4.52 -0.15 7.30
C ILE A 325 3.47 0.17 6.22
N GLY A 326 3.96 0.57 5.05
CA GLY A 326 3.15 0.94 3.91
C GLY A 326 2.42 2.26 4.14
N ASP A 327 1.28 2.45 3.46
CA ASP A 327 0.58 3.74 3.47
C ASP A 327 0.18 4.21 4.87
N ALA A 328 0.01 3.34 5.86
CA ALA A 328 -0.36 3.72 7.22
C ALA A 328 0.77 4.47 7.95
N SER A 329 2.03 4.24 7.59
CA SER A 329 3.20 4.78 8.27
C SER A 329 3.47 6.26 7.94
N ILE A 330 4.17 6.94 8.85
CA ILE A 330 4.80 8.23 8.61
C ILE A 330 6.28 7.98 8.23
N ALA A 331 6.51 7.35 7.07
CA ALA A 331 7.83 7.20 6.46
C ALA A 331 8.31 8.54 5.85
N LYS A 332 8.69 9.50 6.72
CA LYS A 332 9.04 10.89 6.35
C LYS A 332 10.02 10.93 5.17
N GLY A 333 9.55 11.39 4.01
CA GLY A 333 10.35 11.55 2.78
C GLY A 333 10.05 10.53 1.68
N MET A 334 9.33 9.45 2.00
CA MET A 334 8.88 8.46 1.01
C MET A 334 7.40 8.67 0.62
N PRO A 335 7.02 8.39 -0.64
CA PRO A 335 5.63 8.46 -1.06
C PRO A 335 4.85 7.22 -0.62
N LYS A 336 3.56 7.39 -0.31
CA LYS A 336 2.62 6.28 -0.06
C LYS A 336 2.36 5.53 -1.37
N SER A 337 3.08 4.45 -1.64
CA SER A 337 3.06 3.74 -2.92
C SER A 337 3.31 2.24 -2.74
N GLY A 338 2.98 1.43 -3.75
CA GLY A 338 3.26 0.00 -3.73
C GLY A 338 4.76 -0.31 -3.59
N TYR A 339 5.62 0.40 -4.32
CA TYR A 339 7.06 0.15 -4.27
C TYR A 339 7.65 0.59 -2.91
N ALA A 340 7.25 1.76 -2.40
CA ALA A 340 7.64 2.16 -1.05
C ALA A 340 7.20 1.13 0.00
N ALA A 341 5.94 0.68 -0.02
CA ALA A 341 5.45 -0.32 0.91
C ALA A 341 6.22 -1.65 0.86
N ASN A 342 6.64 -2.10 -0.33
CA ASN A 342 7.48 -3.29 -0.49
C ASN A 342 8.91 -3.04 0.06
N SER A 343 9.50 -1.87 -0.19
CA SER A 343 10.83 -1.52 0.32
C SER A 343 10.85 -1.38 1.84
N GLU A 344 9.84 -0.71 2.41
CA GLU A 344 9.63 -0.56 3.86
C GLU A 344 9.44 -1.93 4.53
N ALA A 345 8.69 -2.82 3.90
CA ALA A 345 8.44 -4.16 4.42
C ALA A 345 9.71 -5.01 4.53
N LYS A 346 10.64 -4.91 3.56
CA LYS A 346 11.92 -5.65 3.59
C LYS A 346 12.81 -5.17 4.73
N VAL A 347 12.89 -3.85 4.93
CA VAL A 347 13.60 -3.26 6.07
C VAL A 347 12.97 -3.69 7.38
N CYS A 348 11.65 -3.54 7.51
CA CYS A 348 10.92 -3.94 8.71
C CYS A 348 11.10 -5.43 9.04
N ALA A 349 11.01 -6.32 8.04
CA ALA A 349 11.22 -7.75 8.23
C ALA A 349 12.64 -8.06 8.75
N ALA A 350 13.67 -7.44 8.17
CA ALA A 350 15.05 -7.59 8.62
C ALA A 350 15.24 -7.07 10.05
N SER A 351 14.67 -5.90 10.38
CA SER A 351 14.72 -5.35 11.74
C SER A 351 14.00 -6.22 12.76
N VAL A 352 12.80 -6.73 12.43
CA VAL A 352 12.04 -7.63 13.30
C VAL A 352 12.81 -8.92 13.57
N ALA A 353 13.41 -9.52 12.53
CA ALA A 353 14.26 -10.70 12.69
C ALA A 353 15.47 -10.44 13.59
N ALA A 354 16.18 -9.32 13.38
CA ALA A 354 17.32 -8.93 14.21
C ALA A 354 16.91 -8.75 15.68
N LEU A 355 15.87 -7.96 15.93
CA LEU A 355 15.38 -7.67 17.28
C LEU A 355 14.91 -8.93 18.02
N LEU A 356 14.23 -9.84 17.33
CA LEU A 356 13.82 -11.13 17.88
C LEU A 356 15.02 -12.03 18.22
N ASN A 357 16.14 -11.86 17.53
CA ASN A 357 17.39 -12.58 17.75
C ASN A 357 18.37 -11.85 18.69
N GLY A 358 17.92 -10.77 19.35
CA GLY A 358 18.76 -9.96 20.24
C GLY A 358 19.92 -9.27 19.52
N GLN A 359 19.78 -9.03 18.22
CA GLN A 359 20.76 -8.37 17.38
C GLN A 359 20.35 -6.92 17.10
N GLU A 360 21.34 -6.08 16.86
CA GLU A 360 21.12 -4.72 16.38
C GLU A 360 20.55 -4.73 14.95
N PRO A 361 19.48 -3.98 14.65
CA PRO A 361 19.02 -3.78 13.29
C PRO A 361 20.11 -3.15 12.42
N GLY A 362 20.26 -3.65 11.18
CA GLY A 362 21.20 -3.07 10.22
C GLY A 362 20.73 -1.73 9.64
N THR A 363 21.66 -0.99 9.03
CA THR A 363 21.38 0.29 8.37
C THR A 363 20.42 0.12 7.18
N PRO A 364 19.29 0.84 7.14
CA PRO A 364 18.29 0.65 6.10
C PRO A 364 18.62 1.42 4.82
N ALA A 365 18.18 0.86 3.69
CA ALA A 365 18.16 1.52 2.40
C ALA A 365 16.80 1.26 1.73
N TYR A 366 16.32 2.23 0.97
CA TYR A 366 15.00 2.14 0.34
C TYR A 366 15.02 2.55 -1.11
N VAL A 367 14.06 2.05 -1.87
CA VAL A 367 13.82 2.44 -3.25
C VAL A 367 12.34 2.67 -3.50
N ASN A 368 12.04 3.60 -4.39
CA ASN A 368 10.69 3.76 -4.94
C ASN A 368 10.79 4.13 -6.42
N THR A 369 9.89 3.56 -7.22
CA THR A 369 9.60 4.04 -8.57
C THR A 369 8.08 4.02 -8.79
N CYS A 370 7.53 5.12 -9.26
CA CYS A 370 6.14 5.22 -9.68
C CYS A 370 6.06 5.49 -11.18
N TYR A 371 5.88 4.42 -11.95
CA TYR A 371 5.54 4.51 -13.37
C TYR A 371 4.12 5.06 -13.57
N SER A 372 3.91 5.74 -14.69
CA SER A 372 2.60 6.11 -15.18
C SER A 372 2.55 5.94 -16.69
N ILE A 373 1.54 5.24 -17.17
CA ILE A 373 1.29 5.02 -18.60
C ILE A 373 0.30 6.09 -19.07
N VAL A 374 0.78 7.09 -19.80
CA VAL A 374 -0.03 8.21 -20.30
C VAL A 374 -0.80 7.80 -21.57
N GLY A 375 -0.23 6.91 -22.37
CA GLY A 375 -0.84 6.34 -23.57
C GLY A 375 -0.06 5.09 -24.02
N LYS A 376 -0.51 4.45 -25.11
CA LYS A 376 0.00 3.16 -25.61
C LYS A 376 1.54 3.06 -25.60
N ASP A 377 2.20 4.08 -26.13
CA ASP A 377 3.66 4.13 -26.25
C ASP A 377 4.25 5.34 -25.49
N TRP A 378 3.57 5.79 -24.43
CA TRP A 378 3.97 6.97 -23.64
C TRP A 378 4.02 6.68 -22.14
N GLY A 379 5.16 6.17 -21.68
CA GLY A 379 5.46 5.94 -20.27
C GLY A 379 6.29 7.07 -19.65
N ILE A 380 6.01 7.37 -18.38
CA ILE A 380 6.78 8.33 -17.57
C ILE A 380 6.96 7.81 -16.14
N SER A 381 8.08 8.11 -15.50
CA SER A 381 8.38 7.64 -14.14
C SER A 381 8.93 8.75 -13.24
N VAL A 382 8.83 8.47 -11.94
CA VAL A 382 9.61 9.13 -10.89
C VAL A 382 10.27 8.02 -10.09
N ALA A 383 11.59 8.07 -10.00
CA ALA A 383 12.40 7.10 -9.28
C ALA A 383 13.23 7.80 -8.20
N ALA A 384 13.46 7.11 -7.09
CA ALA A 384 14.31 7.59 -6.03
C ALA A 384 14.92 6.43 -5.23
N VAL A 385 16.19 6.57 -4.88
CA VAL A 385 16.88 5.78 -3.85
C VAL A 385 16.94 6.64 -2.60
N TYR A 386 16.73 6.01 -1.44
CA TYR A 386 16.70 6.68 -0.16
C TYR A 386 17.59 6.00 0.87
N GLN A 387 18.05 6.80 1.82
CA GLN A 387 18.75 6.38 3.01
C GLN A 387 18.17 7.11 4.23
N LEU A 388 18.36 6.57 5.43
CA LEU A 388 18.10 7.33 6.64
C LEU A 388 19.13 8.47 6.74
N ALA A 389 18.67 9.69 7.04
CA ALA A 389 19.59 10.80 7.31
C ALA A 389 20.50 10.48 8.50
N GLU A 390 21.73 11.02 8.52
CA GLU A 390 22.70 10.76 9.61
C GLU A 390 22.15 11.10 10.99
N ASP A 391 21.30 12.11 11.09
CA ASP A 391 20.62 12.53 12.32
C ASP A 391 19.37 11.70 12.67
N GLY A 392 19.01 10.72 11.85
CA GLY A 392 17.82 9.88 12.02
C GLY A 392 16.48 10.61 11.84
N SER A 393 16.47 11.87 11.41
CA SER A 393 15.27 12.73 11.43
C SER A 393 14.25 12.42 10.32
N LYS A 394 14.73 11.90 9.18
CA LYS A 394 13.95 11.62 7.97
C LYS A 394 14.62 10.58 7.07
N ILE A 395 13.84 9.96 6.20
CA ILE A 395 14.34 9.19 5.07
C ILE A 395 14.60 10.18 3.93
N THR A 396 15.86 10.32 3.53
CA THR A 396 16.29 11.31 2.53
C THR A 396 16.52 10.65 1.17
N LYS A 397 16.13 11.36 0.10
CA LYS A 397 16.45 10.95 -1.27
C LYS A 397 17.93 11.22 -1.52
N VAL A 398 18.67 10.19 -1.94
CA VAL A 398 20.11 10.30 -2.28
C VAL A 398 20.37 10.24 -3.79
N SER A 399 19.48 9.64 -4.57
CA SER A 399 19.57 9.61 -6.03
C SER A 399 18.21 9.41 -6.70
N GLY A 400 18.17 9.48 -8.04
CA GLY A 400 16.96 9.31 -8.85
C GLY A 400 16.38 10.62 -9.39
N GLY A 401 15.29 10.55 -10.14
CA GLY A 401 14.73 11.69 -10.86
C GLY A 401 13.41 11.38 -11.53
N LEU A 402 12.96 12.34 -12.34
CA LEU A 402 11.86 12.15 -13.28
C LEU A 402 12.41 11.64 -14.61
N THR A 403 11.57 11.02 -15.43
CA THR A 403 11.89 10.91 -16.86
C THR A 403 12.27 12.29 -17.41
N PRO A 404 13.34 12.43 -18.21
CA PRO A 404 13.66 13.70 -18.85
C PRO A 404 12.49 14.23 -19.69
N THR A 405 12.31 15.56 -19.72
CA THR A 405 11.25 16.20 -20.51
C THR A 405 11.49 16.06 -22.01
N ASP A 406 12.75 15.94 -22.43
CA ASP A 406 13.22 15.73 -23.80
C ASP A 406 13.40 14.25 -24.17
N ALA A 407 12.90 13.30 -23.34
CA ALA A 407 13.02 11.87 -23.64
C ALA A 407 12.38 11.51 -24.99
N SER A 408 13.12 10.75 -25.80
CA SER A 408 12.71 10.37 -27.17
C SER A 408 11.45 9.49 -27.18
N PRO A 409 10.73 9.41 -28.32
CA PRO A 409 9.59 8.49 -28.47
C PRO A 409 9.94 7.04 -28.08
N GLU A 410 11.13 6.56 -28.44
CA GLU A 410 11.59 5.20 -28.11
C GLU A 410 11.85 5.02 -26.60
N MET A 411 12.29 6.08 -25.90
CA MET A 411 12.42 6.05 -24.45
C MET A 411 11.05 6.00 -23.78
N ARG A 412 10.11 6.83 -24.23
CA ARG A 412 8.72 6.84 -23.74
C ARG A 412 8.03 5.49 -23.94
N ALA A 413 8.21 4.86 -25.11
CA ALA A 413 7.66 3.53 -25.40
C ALA A 413 8.30 2.43 -24.53
N ARG A 414 9.63 2.52 -24.29
CA ARG A 414 10.33 1.60 -23.39
C ARG A 414 9.85 1.71 -21.95
N GLU A 415 9.53 2.91 -21.46
CA GLU A 415 9.00 3.08 -20.11
C GLU A 415 7.66 2.36 -19.88
N VAL A 416 6.81 2.24 -20.90
CA VAL A 416 5.58 1.41 -20.80
C VAL A 416 5.94 -0.06 -20.57
N LYS A 417 6.88 -0.59 -21.36
CA LYS A 417 7.37 -1.97 -21.21
C LYS A 417 8.00 -2.18 -19.83
N TYR A 418 8.80 -1.23 -19.35
CA TYR A 418 9.39 -1.30 -18.01
C TYR A 418 8.35 -1.21 -16.90
N ALA A 419 7.28 -0.44 -17.07
CA ALA A 419 6.17 -0.40 -16.14
C ALA A 419 5.48 -1.77 -16.03
N HIS A 420 5.24 -2.45 -17.15
CA HIS A 420 4.68 -3.81 -17.17
C HIS A 420 5.63 -4.85 -16.58
N SER A 421 6.93 -4.75 -16.87
CA SER A 421 7.95 -5.60 -16.24
C SER A 421 8.03 -5.37 -14.74
N TRP A 422 8.01 -4.12 -14.29
CA TRP A 422 7.96 -3.77 -12.87
C TRP A 422 6.74 -4.40 -12.19
N PHE A 423 5.55 -4.28 -12.80
CA PHE A 423 4.33 -4.87 -12.27
C PHE A 423 4.45 -6.39 -12.08
N THR A 424 4.96 -7.08 -13.11
CA THR A 424 5.16 -8.53 -13.08
C THR A 424 6.16 -8.91 -11.98
N ASN A 425 7.29 -8.22 -11.92
CA ASN A 425 8.35 -8.53 -10.97
C ASN A 425 7.95 -8.23 -9.53
N ILE A 426 7.34 -7.07 -9.26
CA ILE A 426 6.97 -6.70 -7.89
C ILE A 426 5.84 -7.59 -7.36
N THR A 427 4.86 -7.97 -8.20
CA THR A 427 3.77 -8.85 -7.75
C THR A 427 4.26 -10.27 -7.47
N ASN A 428 5.20 -10.78 -8.27
CA ASN A 428 5.88 -12.04 -7.98
C ASN A 428 6.73 -11.97 -6.70
N ASP A 429 7.47 -10.87 -6.50
CA ASP A 429 8.24 -10.64 -5.28
C ASP A 429 7.34 -10.68 -4.02
N ILE A 430 6.15 -10.10 -4.10
CA ILE A 430 5.21 -10.02 -2.97
C ILE A 430 4.49 -11.35 -2.72
N PHE A 431 3.90 -11.98 -3.75
CA PHE A 431 2.88 -13.01 -3.56
C PHE A 431 3.32 -14.44 -3.90
N MET A 432 4.48 -14.62 -4.56
CA MET A 432 4.93 -15.92 -5.09
C MET A 432 6.04 -16.58 -4.28
#